data_AF-A0A821GU43-F1
#
_entry.id   AF-A0A821GU43-F1
#
_cell.length_a   1.000
_cell.length_b   1.000
_cell.length_c   1.000
_cell.angle_alpha   90.00
_cell.angle_beta   90.00
_cell.angle_gamma   90.00
#
_symmetry.space_group_name_H-M   'P 1'
#
loop_
_entity.id
_entity.type
_entity.pdbx_description
1 polymer ?
#
loop_
_entity_poly.entity_id
_entity_poly.type
_entity_poly.pdbx_seq_one_letter_code
_entity_poly.pdbx_strand_id
1 'polypeptide(L)'
;CGKKVEDCERARDSNNGIFDHNHNWERNPKRCPMYLTQLSELDNRWPEDEFECLAMLHRNRSLRLLREAFEKLGEERIKQVDDHFNTITTCGFTYEEILEEDHTLIKYPQIS
;
A
#
# COMPACT_ATOMS: atom_id res chain seq x y z
N CYS A 1 -2.06 9.44 -21.02
CA CYS A 1 -1.35 10.56 -20.36
C CYS A 1 -0.35 11.13 -21.36
N GLY A 2 -0.11 12.44 -21.37
CA GLY A 2 0.71 13.12 -22.39
C GLY A 2 2.23 12.99 -22.19
N LYS A 3 2.71 11.93 -21.54
CA LYS A 3 4.14 11.61 -21.47
C LYS A 3 4.46 10.57 -22.52
N LYS A 4 5.51 10.83 -23.30
CA LYS A 4 5.88 9.99 -24.45
C LYS A 4 6.79 8.86 -23.99
N VAL A 5 6.90 7.80 -24.79
CA VAL A 5 7.80 6.66 -24.51
C VAL A 5 9.25 7.14 -24.27
N GLU A 6 9.60 8.26 -24.89
CA GLU A 6 10.88 8.98 -24.73
C GLU A 6 11.13 9.46 -23.29
N ASP A 7 10.09 9.76 -22.50
CA ASP A 7 10.23 10.14 -21.08
C ASP A 7 10.60 8.94 -20.19
N CYS A 8 10.46 7.71 -20.71
CA CYS A 8 10.93 6.47 -20.11
C CYS A 8 12.32 6.06 -20.64
N GLU A 9 12.95 6.84 -21.53
CA GLU A 9 14.28 6.52 -22.03
C GLU A 9 15.36 6.84 -21.00
N ARG A 10 15.73 5.78 -20.27
CA ARG A 10 17.09 5.42 -19.81
C ARG A 10 18.11 6.57 -19.89
N ALA A 11 18.11 7.45 -18.90
CA ALA A 11 19.35 8.10 -18.50
C ALA A 11 20.28 6.98 -18.00
N ARG A 12 21.21 6.55 -18.85
CA ARG A 12 22.23 5.51 -18.63
C ARG A 12 23.31 5.95 -17.64
N ASP A 13 22.99 6.78 -16.66
CA ASP A 13 23.94 7.23 -15.66
C ASP A 13 23.64 6.55 -14.33
N SER A 14 24.57 5.68 -13.94
CA SER A 14 24.66 4.87 -12.71
C SER A 14 23.72 3.66 -12.61
N ASN A 15 24.26 2.49 -12.98
CA ASN A 15 24.16 1.17 -12.33
C ASN A 15 22.87 0.66 -11.65
N ASN A 16 21.72 1.26 -11.89
CA ASN A 16 20.49 0.91 -11.22
C ASN A 16 19.47 0.48 -12.28
N GLY A 17 19.20 -0.83 -12.35
CA GLY A 17 18.38 -1.43 -13.41
C GLY A 17 16.94 -0.91 -13.43
N ILE A 18 16.13 -1.36 -14.39
CA ILE A 18 14.67 -1.15 -14.40
C ILE A 18 14.01 -1.43 -13.02
N PHE A 19 14.64 -2.29 -12.21
CA PHE A 19 14.28 -2.63 -10.84
C PHE A 19 14.38 -1.48 -9.83
N ASP A 20 15.28 -0.52 -10.02
CA ASP A 20 15.52 0.55 -9.02
C ASP A 20 14.62 1.76 -9.18
N HIS A 21 14.06 2.01 -10.37
CA HIS A 21 13.17 3.14 -10.61
C HIS A 21 11.83 3.02 -9.86
N ASN A 22 11.43 1.79 -9.52
CA ASN A 22 10.22 1.49 -8.78
C ASN A 22 10.49 0.95 -7.37
N HIS A 23 11.76 1.01 -6.92
CA HIS A 23 12.06 0.84 -5.52
C HIS A 23 11.38 1.95 -4.69
N ASN A 24 10.75 1.58 -3.59
CA ASN A 24 9.86 2.45 -2.78
C ASN A 24 8.82 3.20 -3.63
N TRP A 25 8.18 2.54 -4.62
CA TRP A 25 7.25 3.20 -5.55
C TRP A 25 6.14 4.00 -4.84
N GLU A 26 5.70 3.56 -3.67
CA GLU A 26 4.66 4.21 -2.88
C GLU A 26 5.09 5.57 -2.33
N ARG A 27 6.41 5.80 -2.22
CA ARG A 27 7.03 7.05 -1.76
C ARG A 27 7.84 7.77 -2.84
N ASN A 28 8.15 7.11 -3.95
CA ASN A 28 9.01 7.66 -5.00
C ASN A 28 8.21 8.53 -5.99
N PRO A 29 8.45 9.86 -6.06
CA PRO A 29 7.77 10.75 -7.00
C PRO A 29 8.33 10.65 -8.44
N LYS A 30 9.51 10.05 -8.62
CA LYS A 30 10.17 9.82 -9.92
C LYS A 30 9.92 8.41 -10.47
N ARG A 31 8.99 7.66 -9.86
CA ARG A 31 8.65 6.31 -10.31
C ARG A 31 8.16 6.32 -11.75
N CYS A 32 8.42 5.23 -12.45
CA CYS A 32 7.77 4.98 -13.73
C CYS A 32 6.30 4.56 -13.50
N PRO A 33 5.38 4.84 -14.44
CA PRO A 33 4.08 4.20 -14.43
C PRO A 33 4.23 2.67 -14.38
N MET A 34 3.40 2.02 -13.56
CA MET A 34 3.41 0.58 -13.35
C MET A 34 1.96 0.08 -13.25
N TYR A 35 1.69 -1.12 -13.76
CA TYR A 35 0.44 -1.83 -13.52
C TYR A 35 0.41 -2.41 -12.10
N LEU A 36 -0.76 -2.47 -11.46
CA LEU A 36 -0.88 -3.01 -10.11
C LEU A 36 -0.45 -4.48 -10.02
N THR A 37 -0.66 -5.24 -11.10
CA THR A 37 -0.26 -6.65 -11.18
C THR A 37 1.25 -6.86 -11.06
N GLN A 38 2.06 -5.84 -11.40
CA GLN A 38 3.52 -5.89 -11.26
C GLN A 38 3.98 -5.80 -9.79
N LEU A 39 3.06 -5.54 -8.85
CA LEU A 39 3.38 -5.63 -7.42
C LEU A 39 3.68 -7.07 -6.98
N SER A 40 3.08 -8.07 -7.63
CA SER A 40 3.37 -9.49 -7.39
C SER A 40 4.82 -9.87 -7.72
N GLU A 41 5.45 -9.16 -8.67
CA GLU A 41 6.87 -9.33 -9.03
C GLU A 41 7.82 -8.82 -7.93
N LEU A 42 7.36 -7.86 -7.11
CA LEU A 42 8.13 -7.24 -6.04
C LEU A 42 7.86 -7.88 -4.67
N ASP A 43 6.63 -8.33 -4.43
CA ASP A 43 6.16 -8.91 -3.18
C ASP A 43 5.12 -9.99 -3.48
N ASN A 44 5.49 -11.25 -3.20
CA ASN A 44 4.69 -12.44 -3.50
C ASN A 44 3.37 -12.54 -2.71
N ARG A 45 3.12 -11.63 -1.77
CA ARG A 45 1.81 -11.51 -1.09
C ARG A 45 0.76 -10.87 -2.00
N TRP A 46 1.17 -10.17 -3.05
CA TRP A 46 0.24 -9.51 -3.97
C TRP A 46 -0.30 -10.49 -5.00
N PRO A 47 -1.60 -10.43 -5.30
CA PRO A 47 -2.21 -11.29 -6.32
C PRO A 47 -1.74 -10.90 -7.73
N GLU A 48 -1.88 -11.81 -8.68
CA GLU A 48 -1.58 -11.54 -10.10
C GLU A 48 -2.79 -10.93 -10.83
N ASP A 49 -3.99 -11.06 -10.27
CA ASP A 49 -5.22 -10.45 -10.80
C ASP A 49 -5.30 -8.95 -10.46
N GLU A 50 -5.69 -8.13 -11.44
CA GLU A 50 -5.73 -6.68 -11.29
C GLU A 50 -6.82 -6.20 -10.32
N PHE A 51 -7.99 -6.86 -10.31
CA PHE A 51 -9.09 -6.49 -9.41
C PHE A 51 -8.74 -6.87 -7.96
N GLU A 52 -8.16 -8.05 -7.77
CA GLU A 52 -7.69 -8.49 -6.46
C GLU A 52 -6.55 -7.59 -5.95
N CYS A 53 -5.62 -7.18 -6.82
CA CYS A 53 -4.58 -6.21 -6.48
C CYS A 53 -5.18 -4.90 -5.99
N LEU A 54 -6.15 -4.38 -6.74
CA LEU A 54 -6.82 -3.13 -6.40
C LEU A 54 -7.55 -3.25 -5.06
N ALA A 55 -8.26 -4.36 -4.82
CA ALA A 55 -8.93 -4.63 -3.57
C ALA A 55 -7.94 -4.69 -2.39
N MET A 56 -6.81 -5.40 -2.56
CA MET A 56 -5.76 -5.49 -1.55
C MET A 56 -5.11 -4.13 -1.27
N LEU A 57 -4.85 -3.32 -2.30
CA LEU A 57 -4.32 -1.96 -2.15
C LEU A 57 -5.28 -1.09 -1.33
N HIS A 58 -6.57 -1.11 -1.66
CA HIS A 58 -7.58 -0.35 -0.93
C HIS A 58 -7.70 -0.83 0.51
N ARG A 59 -7.71 -2.14 0.74
CA ARG A 59 -7.75 -2.75 2.08
C ARG A 59 -6.58 -2.28 2.94
N ASN A 60 -5.35 -2.43 2.45
CA ASN A 60 -4.14 -2.01 3.17
C ASN A 60 -4.14 -0.50 3.47
N ARG A 61 -4.58 0.32 2.50
CA ARG A 61 -4.67 1.78 2.70
C ARG A 61 -5.70 2.14 3.76
N SER A 62 -6.88 1.51 3.75
CA SER A 62 -7.94 1.76 4.73
C SER A 62 -7.48 1.38 6.12
N LEU A 63 -6.89 0.19 6.30
CA LEU A 63 -6.40 -0.26 7.59
C LEU A 63 -5.30 0.66 8.15
N ARG A 64 -4.35 1.09 7.31
CA ARG A 64 -3.32 2.06 7.73
C ARG A 64 -3.93 3.37 8.23
N LEU A 65 -4.90 3.93 7.49
CA LEU A 65 -5.57 5.17 7.87
C LEU A 65 -6.41 5.01 9.14
N LEU A 66 -7.06 3.85 9.31
CA LEU A 66 -7.78 3.53 10.54
C LEU A 66 -6.80 3.45 11.72
N ARG A 67 -5.66 2.76 11.59
CA ARG A 67 -4.63 2.72 12.63
C ARG A 67 -4.12 4.11 13.00
N GLU A 68 -3.83 4.96 12.01
CA GLU A 68 -3.42 6.35 12.26
C GLU A 68 -4.51 7.14 13.02
N ALA A 69 -5.79 6.90 12.72
CA ALA A 69 -6.90 7.52 13.45
C ALA A 69 -6.99 6.99 14.90
N PHE A 70 -6.77 5.70 15.12
CA PHE A 70 -6.68 5.07 16.44
C PHE A 70 -5.55 5.67 17.29
N GLU A 71 -4.34 5.75 16.72
CA GLU A 71 -3.18 6.33 17.40
C GLU A 71 -3.41 7.81 17.75
N LYS A 72 -4.11 8.56 16.88
CA LYS A 72 -4.39 9.98 17.10
C LYS A 72 -5.48 10.25 18.13
N LEU A 73 -6.56 9.47 18.12
CA LEU A 73 -7.72 9.69 19.00
C LEU A 73 -7.59 8.99 20.34
N GLY A 74 -6.82 7.90 20.40
CA GLY A 74 -6.74 7.00 21.54
C GLY A 74 -7.84 5.94 21.52
N GLU A 75 -7.50 4.73 21.96
CA GLU A 75 -8.36 3.55 21.93
C GLU A 75 -9.67 3.75 22.71
N GLU A 76 -9.63 4.36 23.89
CA GLU A 76 -10.82 4.60 24.72
C GLU A 76 -11.87 5.45 24.00
N ARG A 77 -11.43 6.50 23.29
CA ARG A 77 -12.34 7.41 22.61
C ARG A 77 -12.99 6.76 21.40
N ILE A 78 -12.27 5.89 20.70
CA ILE A 78 -12.84 5.13 19.59
C ILE A 78 -13.83 4.09 20.09
N LYS A 79 -13.52 3.37 21.18
CA LYS A 79 -14.48 2.44 21.80
C LYS A 79 -15.78 3.14 22.18
N GLN A 80 -15.71 4.33 22.79
CA GLN A 80 -16.90 5.11 23.11
C GLN A 80 -17.74 5.47 21.87
N VAL A 81 -17.09 5.87 20.77
CA VAL A 81 -17.79 6.18 19.51
C VAL A 81 -18.40 4.93 18.90
N ASP A 82 -17.67 3.82 18.90
CA ASP A 82 -18.13 2.56 18.35
C ASP A 82 -19.30 1.97 19.14
N ASP A 83 -19.28 2.06 20.48
CA ASP A 83 -20.39 1.62 21.34
C ASP A 83 -21.70 2.37 21.03
N HIS A 84 -21.60 3.63 20.59
CA HIS A 84 -22.76 4.47 20.30
C HIS A 84 -23.24 4.38 18.85
N PHE A 85 -22.31 4.21 17.91
CA PHE A 85 -22.59 4.35 16.47
C PHE A 85 -22.27 3.09 15.65
N ASN A 86 -21.70 2.05 16.26
CA ASN A 86 -21.27 0.81 15.61
C ASN A 86 -20.34 1.07 14.40
N THR A 87 -19.47 2.09 14.50
CA THR A 87 -18.66 2.56 13.37
C THR A 87 -17.64 1.54 12.87
N ILE A 88 -16.96 0.81 13.76
CA ILE A 88 -15.95 -0.19 13.39
C ILE A 88 -16.64 -1.50 13.05
N THR A 89 -17.62 -1.92 13.88
CA THR A 89 -18.36 -3.17 13.66
C THR A 89 -19.14 -3.19 12.33
N THR A 90 -19.42 -2.04 11.73
CA THR A 90 -20.12 -1.95 10.42
C THR A 90 -19.25 -1.56 9.24
N CYS A 91 -17.98 -1.15 9.44
CA CYS A 91 -17.14 -0.68 8.35
C CYS A 91 -16.41 -1.80 7.58
N GLY A 92 -16.67 -3.07 7.92
CA GLY A 92 -16.04 -4.22 7.27
C GLY A 92 -14.59 -4.47 7.72
N PHE A 93 -14.20 -3.92 8.87
CA PHE A 93 -12.89 -4.15 9.49
C PHE A 93 -13.07 -4.52 10.97
N THR A 94 -12.16 -5.33 11.51
CA THR A 94 -12.11 -5.66 12.95
C THR A 94 -11.04 -4.84 13.67
N TYR A 95 -11.15 -4.74 14.99
CA TYR A 95 -10.09 -4.12 15.81
C TYR A 95 -8.74 -4.84 15.66
N GLU A 96 -8.75 -6.16 15.57
CA GLU A 96 -7.55 -6.98 15.38
C GLU A 96 -6.89 -6.66 14.03
N GLU A 97 -7.67 -6.59 12.95
CA GLU A 97 -7.16 -6.18 11.64
C GLU A 97 -6.55 -4.77 11.68
N ILE A 98 -7.15 -3.84 12.42
CA ILE A 98 -6.65 -2.46 12.51
C ILE A 98 -5.37 -2.38 13.35
N LEU A 99 -5.29 -3.10 14.47
CA LEU A 99 -4.24 -2.91 15.49
C LEU A 99 -3.08 -3.91 15.41
N GLU A 100 -3.31 -5.10 14.88
CA GLU A 100 -2.34 -6.20 14.93
C GLU A 100 -1.82 -6.61 13.55
N GLU A 101 -2.61 -6.49 12.48
CA GLU A 101 -2.14 -6.86 11.14
C GLU A 101 -0.97 -5.96 10.67
N ASP A 102 -0.10 -6.55 9.85
CA ASP A 102 0.98 -5.82 9.21
C ASP A 102 0.49 -5.14 7.92
N HIS A 103 0.28 -3.82 8.01
CA HIS A 103 -0.16 -2.98 6.89
C HIS A 103 0.97 -2.50 5.99
N THR A 104 2.16 -3.08 6.09
CA THR A 104 3.28 -2.79 5.20
C THR A 104 2.88 -3.13 3.76
N LEU A 105 2.77 -2.09 2.94
CA LEU A 105 2.24 -2.19 1.58
C LEU A 105 3.08 -3.12 0.70
N ILE A 106 4.40 -3.04 0.78
CA ILE A 106 5.32 -3.90 0.02
C ILE A 106 6.41 -4.40 0.94
N LYS A 107 6.68 -5.70 0.90
CA LYS A 107 7.84 -6.34 1.51
C LYS A 107 8.84 -6.68 0.42
N TYR A 108 9.95 -5.96 0.41
CA TYR A 108 11.05 -6.27 -0.50
C TYR A 108 11.76 -7.54 -0.05
N PRO A 109 12.09 -8.47 -0.97
CA PRO A 109 12.95 -9.59 -0.66
C PRO A 109 14.29 -9.06 -0.12
N GLN A 110 14.72 -9.61 1.02
CA GLN A 110 16.02 -9.26 1.60
C GLN A 110 17.09 -9.82 0.65
N ILE A 111 17.86 -8.93 0.02
CA ILE A 111 19.01 -9.31 -0.79
C ILE A 111 20.10 -9.75 0.19
N SER A 112 20.39 -11.04 0.24
CA SER A 112 21.51 -11.64 0.98
C SER A 112 22.82 -11.52 0.21
#